data_AF-A0AAE0GZS5-F1
#
_entry.id   AF-A0AAE0GZS5-F1
#
_cell.length_a   1.000
_cell.length_b   1.000
_cell.length_c   1.000
_cell.angle_alpha   90.00
_cell.angle_beta   90.00
_cell.angle_gamma   90.00
#
_symmetry.space_group_name_H-M   'P 1'
#
loop_
_entity.id
_entity.type
_entity.pdbx_description
1 polymer ?
#
loop_
_entity_poly.entity_id
_entity_poly.type
_entity_poly.pdbx_seq_one_letter_code
_entity_poly.pdbx_strand_id
1 'polypeptide(L)'
;MECTCIPRQRVCTLLRGFSSSDELAYARYGKRAITRVYEDVIKMQAPMPGVTDPEAPPGYSCWHDFMRKELENVGIDLPKYRMGQCQIPRNIEKVDLFLNRILGLPLHVQSAFFEHFFQTYEATITVAKSEGKYDDGIVELRAESIKMKPNYPQQIYRCPESGTTTNLAILRVDKGVTFDSAKAKLAEHRALGARAQGALPDVRHSDADSGFWIGRRKYFNTGYPLIVLAVETARRYQAGQHYGHRRWFRIIRPNNGDAVSMDYENLEIKYKRLDDEARTEHVWNFWMALCEKQKVGTAVKRIEFVTLVTGAVLPVWNLIEQAHQQHIKESGDEGVSVRKVRIVRAELSDAPRTIGLQIDPQSTASLRRMLTQYTEEQDEMKAVTIKDPANL
;
A
#
# COMPACT_ATOMS: atom_id res chain seq x y z
N MET A 1 6.63 9.66 49.49
CA MET A 1 7.36 9.39 48.24
C MET A 1 6.69 8.19 47.61
N GLU A 2 5.67 8.46 46.80
CA GLU A 2 4.76 7.45 46.26
C GLU A 2 5.42 6.70 45.10
N CYS A 3 5.49 5.38 45.24
CA CYS A 3 5.83 4.46 44.16
C CYS A 3 4.74 4.50 43.09
N THR A 4 4.95 5.25 42.01
CA THR A 4 4.10 5.14 40.82
C THR A 4 4.58 3.95 39.97
N CYS A 5 4.11 2.76 40.33
CA CYS A 5 4.13 1.60 39.46
C CYS A 5 3.31 1.91 38.20
N ILE A 6 3.97 2.11 37.06
CA ILE A 6 3.26 2.14 35.76
C ILE A 6 2.70 0.72 35.55
N PRO A 7 1.37 0.54 35.38
CA PRO A 7 0.79 -0.78 35.36
C PRO A 7 1.19 -1.50 34.07
N ARG A 8 1.61 -2.77 34.22
CA ARG A 8 1.79 -3.80 33.18
C ARG A 8 0.63 -3.90 32.16
N GLN A 9 -0.50 -3.23 32.42
CA GLN A 9 -1.64 -3.11 31.53
C GLN A 9 -1.36 -2.25 30.29
N ARG A 10 -0.50 -1.21 30.31
CA ARG A 10 -0.33 -0.38 29.08
C ARG A 10 0.39 -1.08 27.93
N VAL A 11 1.31 -2.01 28.22
CA VAL A 11 2.00 -2.80 27.18
C VAL A 11 1.10 -3.91 26.62
N CYS A 12 0.22 -4.50 27.45
CA CYS A 12 -0.71 -5.55 27.03
C CYS A 12 -2.04 -5.05 26.45
N THR A 13 -2.52 -3.87 26.82
CA THR A 13 -3.79 -3.32 26.31
C THR A 13 -3.63 -2.71 24.92
N LEU A 14 -2.43 -2.25 24.54
CA LEU A 14 -2.15 -1.82 23.16
C LEU A 14 -2.10 -2.99 22.18
N LEU A 15 -1.79 -4.21 22.63
CA LEU A 15 -1.68 -5.42 21.79
C LEU A 15 -3.01 -6.19 21.59
N ARG A 16 -4.14 -5.75 22.19
CA ARG A 16 -5.42 -6.47 22.14
C ARG A 16 -6.43 -5.96 21.10
N GLY A 17 -6.00 -5.11 20.18
CA GLY A 17 -6.86 -4.58 19.10
C GLY A 17 -6.48 -5.03 17.69
N PHE A 18 -5.51 -5.92 17.52
CA PHE A 18 -4.89 -6.13 16.22
C PHE A 18 -5.56 -7.24 15.41
N SER A 19 -6.02 -6.85 14.24
CA SER A 19 -6.43 -7.78 13.19
C SER A 19 -5.18 -8.43 12.59
N SER A 20 -5.28 -9.66 12.07
CA SER A 20 -4.16 -10.39 11.45
C SER A 20 -3.50 -9.64 10.28
N SER A 21 -4.18 -8.62 9.73
CA SER A 21 -3.64 -7.70 8.71
C SER A 21 -2.62 -6.72 9.26
N ASP A 22 -2.78 -6.22 10.49
CA ASP A 22 -1.87 -5.25 11.10
C ASP A 22 -0.50 -5.88 11.38
N GLU A 23 -0.48 -7.17 11.69
CA GLU A 23 0.72 -7.94 12.03
C GLU A 23 1.71 -8.06 10.86
N LEU A 24 1.20 -8.21 9.63
CA LEU A 24 2.01 -8.31 8.41
C LEU A 24 2.60 -6.96 7.94
N ALA A 25 1.84 -5.88 8.09
CA ALA A 25 2.33 -4.52 7.84
C ALA A 25 3.38 -4.13 8.89
N TYR A 26 3.15 -4.50 10.15
CA TYR A 26 4.10 -4.30 11.25
C TYR A 26 5.42 -5.04 11.02
N ALA A 27 5.39 -6.28 10.54
CA ALA A 27 6.62 -7.03 10.22
C ALA A 27 7.46 -6.38 9.11
N ARG A 28 6.83 -5.85 8.05
CA ARG A 28 7.56 -5.25 6.91
C ARG A 28 8.10 -3.85 7.23
N TYR A 29 7.27 -2.96 7.75
CA TYR A 29 7.70 -1.60 8.08
C TYR A 29 8.50 -1.55 9.37
N GLY A 30 8.26 -2.47 10.31
CA GLY A 30 9.04 -2.60 11.54
C GLY A 30 10.49 -2.97 11.26
N LYS A 31 10.75 -3.94 10.38
CA LYS A 31 12.13 -4.26 9.95
C LYS A 31 12.83 -3.06 9.32
N ARG A 32 12.15 -2.32 8.44
CA ARG A 32 12.70 -1.11 7.80
C ARG A 32 12.97 0.00 8.81
N ALA A 33 12.08 0.19 9.78
CA ALA A 33 12.25 1.17 10.84
C ALA A 33 13.42 0.80 11.78
N ILE A 34 13.61 -0.48 12.12
CA ILE A 34 14.77 -0.94 12.90
C ILE A 34 16.08 -0.64 12.15
N THR A 35 16.15 -0.99 10.86
CA THR A 35 17.32 -0.67 10.04
C THR A 35 17.57 0.84 10.00
N ARG A 36 16.51 1.65 9.88
CA ARG A 36 16.61 3.10 9.86
C ARG A 36 17.13 3.68 11.18
N VAL A 37 16.63 3.20 12.31
CA VAL A 37 17.11 3.61 13.65
C VAL A 37 18.58 3.25 13.82
N TYR A 38 18.99 2.05 13.36
CA TYR A 38 20.39 1.65 13.41
C TYR A 38 21.28 2.55 12.54
N GLU A 39 20.87 2.86 11.32
CA GLU A 39 21.58 3.79 10.43
C GLU A 39 21.67 5.21 11.01
N ASP A 40 20.63 5.66 11.70
CA ASP A 40 20.57 6.94 12.39
C ASP A 40 21.57 6.97 13.56
N VAL A 41 21.52 6.00 14.48
CA VAL A 41 22.46 5.88 15.63
C VAL A 41 23.93 5.86 15.18
N ILE A 42 24.22 5.29 14.00
CA ILE A 42 25.58 5.22 13.45
C ILE A 42 26.00 6.51 12.73
N LYS A 43 25.09 7.47 12.57
CA LYS A 43 25.24 8.71 11.81
C LYS A 43 25.49 8.44 10.32
N MET A 44 24.97 7.33 9.80
CA MET A 44 25.10 6.97 8.37
C MET A 44 24.09 7.74 7.52
N GLN A 45 22.92 8.06 8.09
CA GLN A 45 21.88 8.86 7.43
C GLN A 45 21.28 9.86 8.42
N ALA A 46 20.76 10.97 7.92
CA ALA A 46 20.08 11.96 8.75
C ALA A 46 18.78 11.38 9.36
N PRO A 47 18.40 11.83 10.58
CA PRO A 47 17.17 11.42 11.22
C PRO A 47 15.96 11.72 10.34
N MET A 48 14.91 10.91 10.49
CA MET A 48 13.69 11.07 9.70
C MET A 48 12.98 12.40 10.06
N PRO A 49 12.29 13.06 9.11
CA PRO A 49 11.62 14.32 9.38
C PRO A 49 10.56 14.16 10.47
N GLY A 50 10.64 14.96 11.54
CA GLY A 50 9.69 14.95 12.66
C GLY A 50 10.02 13.95 13.78
N VAL A 51 11.14 13.25 13.70
CA VAL A 51 11.67 12.44 14.82
C VAL A 51 12.51 13.33 15.73
N THR A 52 12.24 13.28 17.03
CA THR A 52 13.02 14.01 18.04
C THR A 52 13.96 13.05 18.75
N ASP A 53 15.24 13.38 18.79
CA ASP A 53 16.23 12.58 19.51
C ASP A 53 15.96 12.63 21.02
N PRO A 54 16.02 11.49 21.74
CA PRO A 54 15.91 11.49 23.20
C PRO A 54 17.05 12.27 23.87
N GLU A 55 16.83 12.73 25.10
CA GLU A 55 17.88 13.44 25.85
C GLU A 55 19.09 12.54 26.13
N ALA A 56 20.29 13.08 25.89
CA ALA A 56 21.53 12.37 26.14
C ALA A 56 21.84 12.32 27.65
N PRO A 57 22.22 11.14 28.20
CA PRO A 57 22.70 11.06 29.57
C PRO A 57 23.96 11.92 29.80
N PRO A 58 24.17 12.44 31.04
CA PRO A 58 25.34 13.25 31.36
C PRO A 58 26.64 12.46 31.09
N GLY A 59 27.54 13.05 30.30
CA GLY A 59 28.81 12.42 29.89
C GLY A 59 28.90 12.03 28.42
N TYR A 60 27.83 12.19 27.62
CA TYR A 60 27.85 11.97 26.17
C TYR A 60 27.50 13.25 25.41
N SER A 61 28.13 13.45 24.25
CA SER A 61 27.92 14.60 23.36
C SER A 61 26.56 14.58 22.66
N CYS A 62 26.03 13.39 22.36
CA CYS A 62 24.70 13.20 21.79
C CYS A 62 24.18 11.81 22.12
N TRP A 63 22.86 11.64 22.03
CA TRP A 63 22.17 10.36 22.28
C TRP A 63 22.69 9.23 21.38
N HIS A 64 23.06 9.54 20.13
CA HIS A 64 23.62 8.60 19.16
C HIS A 64 24.95 7.99 19.63
N ASP A 65 25.81 8.78 20.27
CA ASP A 65 27.10 8.29 20.77
C ASP A 65 26.91 7.41 22.02
N PHE A 66 25.93 7.74 22.86
CA PHE A 66 25.51 6.90 23.99
C PHE A 66 24.95 5.56 23.51
N MET A 67 23.95 5.60 22.61
CA MET A 67 23.31 4.41 22.08
C MET A 67 24.26 3.51 21.31
N ARG A 68 25.24 4.08 20.61
CA ARG A 68 26.30 3.30 19.95
C ARG A 68 27.02 2.37 20.92
N LYS A 69 27.45 2.90 22.05
CA LYS A 69 28.18 2.15 23.08
C LYS A 69 27.29 1.10 23.74
N GLU A 70 26.02 1.44 23.97
CA GLU A 70 25.05 0.48 24.52
C GLU A 70 24.74 -0.66 23.53
N LEU A 71 24.66 -0.38 22.23
CA LEU A 71 24.50 -1.40 21.19
C LEU A 71 25.72 -2.35 21.11
N GLU A 72 26.93 -1.81 21.24
CA GLU A 72 28.16 -2.62 21.34
C GLU A 72 28.12 -3.53 22.58
N ASN A 73 27.68 -3.01 23.73
CA ASN A 73 27.57 -3.77 24.98
C ASN A 73 26.62 -4.98 24.86
N VAL A 74 25.54 -4.86 24.06
CA VAL A 74 24.60 -5.97 23.83
C VAL A 74 24.97 -6.87 22.66
N GLY A 75 26.16 -6.68 22.07
CA GLY A 75 26.67 -7.52 20.98
C GLY A 75 26.01 -7.24 19.62
N ILE A 76 25.52 -6.01 19.42
CA ILE A 76 25.12 -5.51 18.11
C ILE A 76 26.33 -4.77 17.53
N ASP A 77 27.08 -5.47 16.68
CA ASP A 77 28.30 -4.94 16.04
C ASP A 77 28.02 -3.61 15.32
N LEU A 78 29.02 -2.73 15.32
CA LEU A 78 29.08 -1.59 14.39
C LEU A 78 29.29 -2.06 12.93
N PRO A 79 28.91 -1.26 11.93
CA PRO A 79 29.06 -1.65 10.54
C PRO A 79 30.53 -1.80 10.20
N LYS A 80 30.86 -2.88 9.50
CA LYS A 80 32.20 -3.11 8.96
C LYS A 80 32.25 -2.54 7.55
N TYR A 81 33.18 -1.63 7.30
CA TYR A 81 33.44 -1.12 5.95
C TYR A 81 34.41 -2.06 5.25
N ARG A 82 33.94 -2.74 4.21
CA ARG A 82 34.79 -3.59 3.36
C ARG A 82 34.71 -3.07 1.93
N MET A 83 35.85 -2.66 1.36
CA MET A 83 35.96 -2.12 0.00
C MET A 83 34.98 -0.97 -0.31
N GLY A 84 34.85 0.00 0.61
CA GLY A 84 33.98 1.17 0.42
C GLY A 84 32.48 0.90 0.54
N GLN A 85 32.05 -0.34 0.81
CA GLN A 85 30.66 -0.67 1.12
C GLN A 85 30.47 -0.90 2.62
N CYS A 86 29.45 -0.24 3.18
CA CYS A 86 29.01 -0.42 4.56
C CYS A 86 28.18 -1.72 4.64
N GLN A 87 28.69 -2.72 5.37
CA GLN A 87 27.94 -3.96 5.61
C GLN A 87 27.19 -3.86 6.93
N ILE A 88 25.86 -3.81 6.85
CA ILE A 88 24.98 -3.88 8.02
C ILE A 88 25.10 -5.30 8.61
N PRO A 89 25.31 -5.45 9.93
CA PRO A 89 25.37 -6.76 10.57
C PRO A 89 24.11 -7.61 10.34
N ARG A 90 24.31 -8.90 10.00
CA ARG A 90 23.22 -9.88 9.80
C ARG A 90 22.26 -10.02 10.98
N ASN A 91 22.68 -9.61 12.18
CA ASN A 91 21.87 -9.65 13.40
C ASN A 91 20.73 -8.63 13.38
N ILE A 92 20.86 -7.53 12.61
CA ILE A 92 19.80 -6.50 12.45
C ILE A 92 18.77 -6.93 11.40
N GLU A 93 19.12 -7.87 10.52
CA GLU A 93 18.20 -8.41 9.51
C GLU A 93 17.15 -9.34 10.11
N LYS A 94 17.40 -9.88 11.32
CA LYS A 94 16.47 -10.76 12.06
C LYS A 94 15.92 -10.01 13.28
N VAL A 95 14.68 -9.57 13.17
CA VAL A 95 13.98 -8.76 14.20
C VAL A 95 14.00 -9.45 15.57
N ASP A 96 13.78 -10.76 15.62
CA ASP A 96 13.73 -11.51 16.89
C ASP A 96 15.08 -11.51 17.62
N LEU A 97 16.19 -11.65 16.88
CA LEU A 97 17.52 -11.61 17.46
C LEU A 97 17.85 -10.21 17.95
N PHE A 98 17.52 -9.17 17.17
CA PHE A 98 17.74 -7.79 17.54
C PHE A 98 16.99 -7.42 18.82
N LEU A 99 15.70 -7.72 18.90
CA LEU A 99 14.88 -7.46 20.09
C LEU A 99 15.41 -8.20 21.33
N ASN A 100 15.79 -9.47 21.17
CA ASN A 100 16.37 -10.24 22.26
C ASN A 100 17.70 -9.67 22.79
N ARG A 101 18.45 -8.89 21.99
CA ARG A 101 19.64 -8.17 22.45
C ARG A 101 19.30 -6.84 23.13
N ILE A 102 18.34 -6.09 22.60
CA ILE A 102 17.87 -4.82 23.18
C ILE A 102 17.23 -5.02 24.56
N LEU A 103 16.56 -6.16 24.77
CA LEU A 103 16.01 -6.53 26.09
C LEU A 103 17.08 -6.72 27.18
N GLY A 104 18.37 -6.79 26.81
CA GLY A 104 19.49 -6.81 27.74
C GLY A 104 19.90 -5.44 28.29
N LEU A 105 19.36 -4.34 27.74
CA LEU A 105 19.68 -2.97 28.18
C LEU A 105 18.95 -2.58 29.47
N PRO A 106 19.38 -1.54 30.21
CA PRO A 106 18.61 -1.00 31.32
C PRO A 106 17.24 -0.46 30.87
N LEU A 107 16.22 -0.56 31.72
CA LEU A 107 14.82 -0.21 31.38
C LEU A 107 14.63 1.22 30.84
N HIS A 108 15.38 2.19 31.39
CA HIS A 108 15.32 3.58 30.92
C HIS A 108 15.90 3.74 29.50
N VAL A 109 16.97 3.00 29.17
CA VAL A 109 17.57 2.96 27.83
C VAL A 109 16.65 2.25 26.85
N GLN A 110 16.04 1.13 27.26
CA GLN A 110 15.05 0.43 26.45
C GLN A 110 13.87 1.35 26.10
N SER A 111 13.35 2.09 27.07
CA SER A 111 12.22 2.99 26.87
C SER A 111 12.56 4.12 25.88
N ALA A 112 13.72 4.76 26.06
CA ALA A 112 14.20 5.80 25.14
C ALA A 112 14.44 5.25 23.70
N PHE A 113 14.98 4.03 23.59
CA PHE A 113 15.17 3.39 22.30
C PHE A 113 13.84 3.08 21.60
N PHE A 114 12.88 2.50 22.33
CA PHE A 114 11.57 2.17 21.76
C PHE A 114 10.78 3.42 21.38
N GLU A 115 10.89 4.50 22.15
CA GLU A 115 10.27 5.78 21.81
C GLU A 115 10.82 6.35 20.49
N HIS A 116 12.15 6.39 20.34
CA HIS A 116 12.79 6.79 19.08
C HIS A 116 12.42 5.87 17.91
N PHE A 117 12.33 4.56 18.19
CA PHE A 117 11.88 3.56 17.21
C PHE A 117 10.44 3.80 16.77
N PHE A 118 9.50 4.05 17.69
CA PHE A 118 8.10 4.31 17.36
C PHE A 118 7.95 5.59 16.54
N GLN A 119 8.63 6.67 16.92
CA GLN A 119 8.64 7.91 16.13
C GLN A 119 9.18 7.69 14.71
N THR A 120 10.30 6.95 14.60
CA THR A 120 10.90 6.59 13.30
C THR A 120 9.99 5.69 12.47
N TYR A 121 9.28 4.76 13.11
CA TYR A 121 8.32 3.87 12.48
C TYR A 121 7.11 4.64 11.93
N GLU A 122 6.51 5.53 12.72
CA GLU A 122 5.40 6.38 12.28
C GLU A 122 5.81 7.32 11.14
N ALA A 123 7.01 7.90 11.21
CA ALA A 123 7.57 8.71 10.13
C ALA A 123 7.78 7.85 8.86
N THR A 124 8.25 6.61 9.00
CA THR A 124 8.43 5.67 7.87
C THR A 124 7.11 5.33 7.21
N ILE A 125 6.07 5.09 8.01
CA ILE A 125 4.70 4.88 7.52
C ILE A 125 4.18 6.12 6.81
N THR A 126 4.36 7.31 7.40
CA THR A 126 3.89 8.57 6.83
C THR A 126 4.55 8.85 5.48
N VAL A 127 5.86 8.64 5.38
CA VAL A 127 6.61 8.72 4.12
C VAL A 127 6.08 7.69 3.12
N ALA A 128 5.94 6.42 3.52
CA ALA A 128 5.41 5.38 2.64
C ALA A 128 3.98 5.68 2.15
N LYS A 129 3.12 6.23 3.01
CA LYS A 129 1.75 6.66 2.67
C LYS A 129 1.78 7.81 1.69
N SER A 130 2.67 8.79 1.90
CA SER A 130 2.84 9.94 1.02
C SER A 130 3.40 9.56 -0.37
N GLU A 131 4.25 8.52 -0.43
CA GLU A 131 4.80 7.98 -1.67
C GLU A 131 3.83 7.02 -2.38
N GLY A 132 2.70 6.68 -1.76
CA GLY A 132 1.78 5.65 -2.28
C GLY A 132 2.38 4.24 -2.27
N LYS A 133 3.49 4.04 -1.55
CA LYS A 133 4.16 2.74 -1.36
C LYS A 133 3.78 2.06 -0.04
N TYR A 134 2.80 2.61 0.68
CA TYR A 134 2.26 2.00 1.89
C TYR A 134 1.34 0.84 1.51
N ASP A 135 1.69 -0.35 1.97
CA ASP A 135 0.99 -1.59 1.70
C ASP A 135 0.48 -2.14 3.04
N ASP A 136 -0.75 -1.78 3.39
CA ASP A 136 -1.42 -2.12 4.66
C ASP A 136 -1.89 -3.59 4.71
N GLY A 137 -1.54 -4.41 3.70
CA GLY A 137 -2.08 -5.75 3.50
C GLY A 137 -3.56 -5.78 3.05
N ILE A 138 -4.29 -4.68 3.26
CA ILE A 138 -5.65 -4.44 2.77
C ILE A 138 -5.61 -3.36 1.69
N VAL A 139 -6.12 -3.69 0.51
CA VAL A 139 -6.26 -2.76 -0.62
C VAL A 139 -7.72 -2.35 -0.75
N GLU A 140 -7.98 -1.05 -0.64
CA GLU A 140 -9.27 -0.47 -0.98
C GLU A 140 -9.33 -0.22 -2.49
N LEU A 141 -10.26 -0.87 -3.18
CA LEU A 141 -10.48 -0.61 -4.61
C LEU A 141 -11.22 0.73 -4.77
N ARG A 142 -10.48 1.72 -5.28
CA ARG A 142 -11.02 3.03 -5.65
C ARG A 142 -11.22 3.10 -7.15
N ALA A 143 -12.45 3.37 -7.57
CA ALA A 143 -12.82 3.50 -8.98
C ALA A 143 -14.11 4.33 -9.11
N GLU A 144 -14.44 4.80 -10.32
CA GLU A 144 -15.67 5.57 -10.55
C GLU A 144 -16.91 4.66 -10.51
N SER A 145 -16.77 3.42 -10.98
CA SER A 145 -17.83 2.42 -10.87
C SER A 145 -17.22 1.03 -10.63
N ILE A 146 -17.75 0.31 -9.64
CA ILE A 146 -17.39 -1.07 -9.35
C ILE A 146 -18.65 -1.91 -9.41
N LYS A 147 -18.72 -2.82 -10.38
CA LYS A 147 -19.86 -3.70 -10.57
C LYS A 147 -19.45 -5.15 -10.50
N MET A 148 -20.29 -6.00 -9.91
CA MET A 148 -20.07 -7.43 -10.00
C MET A 148 -20.40 -7.92 -11.41
N LYS A 149 -19.58 -8.81 -11.96
CA LYS A 149 -19.87 -9.40 -13.27
C LYS A 149 -21.15 -10.26 -13.18
N PRO A 150 -22.02 -10.26 -14.21
CA PRO A 150 -23.16 -11.17 -14.27
C PRO A 150 -22.71 -12.64 -14.09
N ASN A 151 -23.53 -13.44 -13.40
CA ASN A 151 -23.25 -14.84 -13.02
C ASN A 151 -22.22 -15.04 -11.89
N TYR A 152 -21.86 -13.97 -11.16
CA TYR A 152 -21.08 -14.01 -9.93
C TYR A 152 -21.89 -13.38 -8.79
N PRO A 153 -21.70 -13.80 -7.52
CA PRO A 153 -20.67 -14.73 -7.03
C PRO A 153 -21.03 -16.20 -7.33
N GLN A 154 -20.02 -17.02 -7.62
CA GLN A 154 -20.17 -18.47 -7.85
C GLN A 154 -19.63 -19.25 -6.67
N GLN A 155 -20.43 -20.16 -6.11
CA GLN A 155 -19.97 -21.06 -5.07
C GLN A 155 -18.91 -22.02 -5.64
N ILE A 156 -17.73 -22.03 -5.01
CA ILE A 156 -16.62 -22.92 -5.38
C ILE A 156 -16.35 -24.00 -4.34
N TYR A 157 -16.74 -23.77 -3.09
CA TYR A 157 -16.57 -24.74 -2.02
C TYR A 157 -17.68 -24.57 -0.99
N ARG A 158 -18.09 -25.67 -0.38
CA ARG A 158 -18.98 -25.69 0.78
C ARG A 158 -18.33 -26.57 1.83
N CYS A 159 -18.07 -26.00 3.01
CA CYS A 159 -17.52 -26.74 4.12
C CYS A 159 -18.54 -27.80 4.58
N PRO A 160 -18.18 -29.10 4.56
CA PRO A 160 -19.09 -30.17 4.96
C PRO A 160 -19.46 -30.14 6.44
N GLU A 161 -18.63 -29.55 7.30
CA GLU A 161 -18.82 -29.52 8.76
C GLU A 161 -19.62 -28.30 9.23
N SER A 162 -19.25 -27.11 8.74
CA SER A 162 -19.88 -25.85 9.16
C SER A 162 -20.99 -25.40 8.23
N GLY A 163 -21.16 -26.03 7.06
CA GLY A 163 -22.10 -25.63 6.02
C GLY A 163 -21.75 -24.30 5.33
N THR A 164 -20.66 -23.64 5.74
CA THR A 164 -20.23 -22.34 5.21
C THR A 164 -19.74 -22.44 3.76
N THR A 165 -20.03 -21.43 2.95
CA THR A 165 -19.69 -21.43 1.52
C THR A 165 -18.55 -20.47 1.23
N THR A 166 -17.62 -20.92 0.38
CA THR A 166 -16.61 -20.09 -0.26
C THR A 166 -17.05 -19.79 -1.69
N ASN A 167 -17.06 -18.50 -2.04
CA ASN A 167 -17.56 -18.02 -3.31
C ASN A 167 -16.47 -17.28 -4.09
N LEU A 168 -16.36 -17.55 -5.38
CA LEU A 168 -15.58 -16.76 -6.32
C LEU A 168 -16.42 -15.58 -6.80
N ALA A 169 -15.90 -14.36 -6.72
CA ALA A 169 -16.51 -13.15 -7.27
C ALA A 169 -15.56 -12.52 -8.29
N ILE A 170 -16.11 -12.00 -9.38
CA ILE A 170 -15.34 -11.19 -10.33
C ILE A 170 -15.95 -9.80 -10.37
N LEU A 171 -15.15 -8.81 -10.01
CA LEU A 171 -15.51 -7.40 -10.06
C LEU A 171 -15.02 -6.79 -11.37
N ARG A 172 -15.91 -6.09 -12.07
CA ARG A 172 -15.60 -5.17 -13.16
C ARG A 172 -15.36 -3.80 -12.54
N VAL A 173 -14.11 -3.37 -12.53
CA VAL A 173 -13.66 -2.10 -11.97
C VAL A 173 -13.43 -1.13 -13.12
N ASP A 174 -14.26 -0.09 -13.21
CA ASP A 174 -14.10 0.99 -14.18
C ASP A 174 -13.40 2.19 -13.51
N LYS A 175 -12.11 2.35 -13.82
CA LYS A 175 -11.27 3.45 -13.33
C LYS A 175 -11.35 4.69 -14.22
N GLY A 176 -12.19 4.67 -15.26
CA GLY A 176 -12.34 5.78 -16.17
C GLY A 176 -12.97 6.97 -15.50
N VAL A 177 -12.47 8.16 -15.82
CA VAL A 177 -13.02 9.41 -15.31
C VAL A 177 -13.79 10.10 -16.43
N THR A 178 -15.10 10.27 -16.25
CA THR A 178 -15.93 11.03 -17.22
C THR A 178 -15.52 12.50 -17.25
N PHE A 179 -15.79 13.18 -18.37
CA PHE A 179 -15.45 14.60 -18.50
C PHE A 179 -16.16 15.45 -17.44
N ASP A 180 -17.42 15.14 -17.14
CA ASP A 180 -18.19 15.83 -16.09
C ASP A 180 -17.63 15.55 -14.68
N SER A 181 -17.22 14.31 -14.39
CA SER A 181 -16.52 13.95 -13.15
C SER A 181 -15.18 14.70 -13.02
N ALA A 182 -14.43 14.86 -14.12
CA ALA A 182 -13.19 15.64 -14.14
C ALA A 182 -13.44 17.14 -13.89
N LYS A 183 -14.49 17.72 -14.51
CA LYS A 183 -14.90 19.10 -14.24
C LYS A 183 -15.32 19.31 -12.79
N ALA A 184 -16.08 18.37 -12.22
CA ALA A 184 -16.49 18.40 -10.81
C ALA A 184 -15.28 18.39 -9.87
N LYS A 185 -14.27 17.54 -10.12
CA LYS A 185 -13.02 17.49 -9.34
C LYS A 185 -12.22 18.80 -9.43
N LEU A 186 -12.20 19.43 -10.60
CA LEU A 186 -11.56 20.74 -10.77
C LEU A 186 -12.32 21.84 -10.01
N ALA A 187 -13.65 21.82 -10.04
CA ALA A 187 -14.49 22.78 -9.32
C ALA A 187 -14.36 22.61 -7.79
N GLU A 188 -14.34 21.37 -7.28
CA GLU A 188 -14.12 21.05 -5.88
C GLU A 188 -12.75 21.57 -5.40
N HIS A 189 -11.70 21.35 -6.20
CA HIS A 189 -10.37 21.85 -5.89
C HIS A 189 -10.31 23.37 -5.81
N ARG A 190 -10.90 24.08 -6.78
CA ARG A 190 -11.01 25.55 -6.76
C ARG A 190 -11.78 26.05 -5.54
N ALA A 191 -12.85 25.35 -5.17
CA ALA A 191 -13.63 25.68 -3.97
C ALA A 191 -12.81 25.48 -2.67
N LEU A 192 -12.00 24.42 -2.60
CA LEU A 192 -11.08 24.18 -1.48
C LEU A 192 -9.97 25.25 -1.41
N GLY A 193 -9.41 25.63 -2.56
CA GLY A 193 -8.42 26.72 -2.67
C GLY A 193 -8.97 28.05 -2.16
N ALA A 194 -10.20 28.41 -2.56
CA ALA A 194 -10.88 29.62 -2.09
C ALA A 194 -11.14 29.60 -0.57
N ARG A 195 -11.50 28.45 0.00
CA ARG A 195 -11.69 28.30 1.47
C ARG A 195 -10.37 28.40 2.24
N ALA A 196 -9.27 27.86 1.69
CA ALA A 196 -7.96 27.87 2.33
C ALA A 196 -7.31 29.27 2.35
N GLN A 197 -7.53 30.07 1.30
CA GLN A 197 -7.07 31.47 1.23
C GLN A 197 -7.65 32.36 2.36
N GLY A 198 -8.79 31.98 2.94
CA GLY A 198 -9.38 32.68 4.09
C GLY A 198 -8.79 32.30 5.45
N ALA A 199 -8.03 31.21 5.56
CA ALA A 199 -7.59 30.65 6.86
C ALA A 199 -6.09 30.82 7.15
N LEU A 200 -5.23 30.90 6.13
CA LEU A 200 -3.76 31.05 6.27
C LEU A 200 -3.22 32.03 5.21
N PRO A 201 -2.70 33.21 5.60
CA PRO A 201 -2.29 34.26 4.65
C PRO A 201 -1.07 33.93 3.78
N ASP A 202 -0.36 32.83 4.06
CA ASP A 202 0.90 32.47 3.37
C ASP A 202 0.79 31.31 2.37
N VAL A 203 -0.40 30.69 2.26
CA VAL A 203 -0.66 29.62 1.29
C VAL A 203 -1.27 30.20 0.02
N ARG A 204 -0.43 30.80 -0.82
CA ARG A 204 -0.81 31.15 -2.20
C ARG A 204 -1.00 29.87 -3.02
N HIS A 205 -2.20 29.31 -3.02
CA HIS A 205 -2.65 28.40 -4.08
C HIS A 205 -2.79 29.23 -5.36
N SER A 206 -1.93 28.98 -6.36
CA SER A 206 -2.09 29.59 -7.68
C SER A 206 -3.01 28.68 -8.49
N ASP A 207 -4.32 28.84 -8.25
CA ASP A 207 -5.39 28.19 -9.01
C ASP A 207 -5.28 28.46 -10.53
N ALA A 208 -4.49 29.47 -10.92
CA ALA A 208 -4.24 29.81 -12.31
C ALA A 208 -3.71 28.64 -13.14
N ASP A 209 -2.96 27.70 -12.55
CA ASP A 209 -2.32 26.62 -13.33
C ASP A 209 -3.04 25.27 -13.22
N SER A 210 -4.09 25.20 -12.39
CA SER A 210 -4.94 24.01 -12.28
C SER A 210 -5.98 24.00 -13.39
N GLY A 211 -5.99 22.95 -14.21
CA GLY A 211 -6.86 22.87 -15.38
C GLY A 211 -6.56 21.70 -16.29
N PHE A 212 -7.08 21.75 -17.51
CA PHE A 212 -6.88 20.72 -18.53
C PHE A 212 -5.62 20.99 -19.35
N TRP A 213 -4.88 19.93 -19.63
CA TRP A 213 -3.61 19.98 -20.33
C TRP A 213 -3.56 18.93 -21.43
N ILE A 214 -3.08 19.31 -22.60
CA ILE A 214 -2.95 18.46 -23.79
C ILE A 214 -1.49 18.24 -24.13
N GLY A 215 -1.12 17.00 -24.46
CA GLY A 215 0.25 16.60 -24.75
C GLY A 215 0.78 17.32 -25.99
N ARG A 216 2.04 17.75 -25.94
CA ARG A 216 2.68 18.40 -27.10
C ARG A 216 2.99 17.41 -28.22
N ARG A 217 3.13 16.13 -27.88
CA ARG A 217 3.39 15.03 -28.83
C ARG A 217 2.12 14.24 -29.09
N LYS A 218 1.89 13.90 -30.36
CA LYS A 218 0.88 12.90 -30.74
C LYS A 218 1.30 11.54 -30.18
N TYR A 219 0.33 10.77 -29.71
CA TYR A 219 0.59 9.50 -29.05
C TYR A 219 0.25 8.32 -29.97
N PHE A 220 1.18 7.38 -30.15
CA PHE A 220 0.98 6.05 -30.75
C PHE A 220 0.09 5.97 -32.00
N ASN A 221 0.32 6.86 -32.97
CA ASN A 221 -0.41 6.86 -34.25
C ASN A 221 -1.94 6.99 -34.12
N THR A 222 -2.46 7.34 -32.94
CA THR A 222 -3.90 7.49 -32.65
C THR A 222 -4.50 8.75 -33.29
N GLY A 223 -3.65 9.63 -33.83
CA GLY A 223 -4.05 10.93 -34.37
C GLY A 223 -4.23 12.01 -33.30
N TYR A 224 -4.41 11.64 -32.02
CA TYR A 224 -4.66 12.57 -30.92
C TYR A 224 -3.50 12.60 -29.90
N PRO A 225 -3.17 13.78 -29.35
CA PRO A 225 -2.29 13.89 -28.19
C PRO A 225 -3.01 13.45 -26.91
N LEU A 226 -2.24 13.03 -25.89
CA LEU A 226 -2.78 12.69 -24.57
C LEU A 226 -3.43 13.91 -23.90
N ILE A 227 -4.51 13.70 -23.16
CA ILE A 227 -5.15 14.75 -22.36
C ILE A 227 -5.13 14.36 -20.88
N VAL A 228 -4.90 15.35 -20.01
CA VAL A 228 -4.84 15.18 -18.57
C VAL A 228 -5.48 16.36 -17.85
N LEU A 229 -6.06 16.11 -16.69
CA LEU A 229 -6.46 17.13 -15.74
C LEU A 229 -5.34 17.25 -14.69
N ALA A 230 -4.75 18.44 -14.56
CA ALA A 230 -3.71 18.71 -13.57
C ALA A 230 -4.27 19.62 -12.48
N VAL A 231 -4.17 19.16 -11.23
CA VAL A 231 -4.70 19.84 -10.05
C VAL A 231 -3.57 20.08 -9.07
N GLU A 232 -3.30 21.33 -8.69
CA GLU A 232 -2.21 21.64 -7.77
C GLU A 232 -2.46 21.00 -6.39
N THR A 233 -1.49 20.24 -5.89
CA THR A 233 -1.53 19.72 -4.53
C THR A 233 -0.89 20.73 -3.59
N ALA A 234 -1.44 20.87 -2.38
CA ALA A 234 -0.84 21.72 -1.34
C ALA A 234 0.66 21.43 -1.19
N ARG A 235 1.46 22.49 -1.01
CA ARG A 235 2.92 22.39 -0.91
C ARG A 235 3.30 21.27 0.04
N ARG A 236 3.96 20.23 -0.45
CA ARG A 236 4.66 19.28 0.41
C ARG A 236 5.83 20.03 1.02
N TYR A 237 5.68 20.46 2.27
CA TYR A 237 6.81 20.93 3.05
C TYR A 237 7.69 19.71 3.36
N GLN A 238 8.62 19.37 2.45
CA GLN A 238 9.71 18.47 2.77
C GLN A 238 10.71 19.26 3.62
N ALA A 239 10.55 19.18 4.93
CA ALA A 239 11.53 19.72 5.87
C ALA A 239 12.89 19.03 5.61
N GLY A 240 13.90 19.82 5.23
CA GLY A 240 15.30 19.39 5.21
C GLY A 240 15.97 19.22 3.84
N GLN A 241 15.31 19.51 2.72
CA GLN A 241 15.97 19.53 1.41
C GLN A 241 15.81 20.90 0.76
N HIS A 242 16.88 21.47 0.22
CA HIS A 242 16.92 22.74 -0.52
C HIS A 242 16.14 22.70 -1.87
N TYR A 243 15.12 21.85 -2.00
CA TYR A 243 14.15 21.92 -3.10
C TYR A 243 13.14 23.04 -2.80
N GLY A 244 13.59 24.28 -2.97
CA GLY A 244 12.74 25.47 -2.90
C GLY A 244 11.51 25.34 -3.79
N HIS A 245 10.39 25.90 -3.33
CA HIS A 245 9.22 26.34 -4.11
C HIS A 245 8.65 25.43 -5.23
N ARG A 246 9.00 24.14 -5.31
CA ARG A 246 8.51 23.25 -6.37
C ARG A 246 7.04 22.93 -6.18
N ARG A 247 6.24 23.30 -7.18
CA ARG A 247 4.79 23.08 -7.22
C ARG A 247 4.51 21.69 -7.76
N TRP A 248 3.68 20.94 -7.04
CA TRP A 248 3.32 19.57 -7.37
C TRP A 248 1.87 19.51 -7.81
N PHE A 249 1.62 18.74 -8.87
CA PHE A 249 0.32 18.56 -9.49
C PHE A 249 -0.09 17.10 -9.42
N ARG A 250 -1.35 16.89 -9.09
CA ARG A 250 -2.05 15.62 -9.19
C ARG A 250 -2.58 15.50 -10.61
N ILE A 251 -2.09 14.51 -11.36
CA ILE A 251 -2.42 14.28 -12.77
C ILE A 251 -3.48 13.19 -12.87
N ILE A 252 -4.69 13.58 -13.24
CA ILE A 252 -5.83 12.70 -13.50
C ILE A 252 -5.90 12.46 -15.01
N ARG A 253 -6.07 11.20 -15.41
CA ARG A 253 -6.17 10.80 -16.81
C ARG A 253 -7.57 10.25 -17.10
N PRO A 254 -8.04 10.29 -18.35
CA PRO A 254 -9.32 9.68 -18.72
C PRO A 254 -9.38 8.18 -18.35
N ASN A 255 -8.26 7.47 -18.46
CA ASN A 255 -8.19 6.03 -18.23
C ASN A 255 -7.93 5.61 -16.78
N ASN A 256 -7.50 6.53 -15.91
CA ASN A 256 -7.15 6.21 -14.54
C ASN A 256 -7.53 7.34 -13.59
N GLY A 257 -8.48 7.05 -12.71
CA GLY A 257 -8.83 7.89 -11.57
C GLY A 257 -7.72 7.97 -10.52
N ASP A 258 -6.81 6.99 -10.45
CA ASP A 258 -5.62 7.07 -9.59
C ASP A 258 -4.63 8.07 -10.16
N ALA A 259 -4.54 9.19 -9.48
CA ALA A 259 -3.78 10.32 -9.95
C ALA A 259 -2.29 10.22 -9.60
N VAL A 260 -1.45 10.43 -10.60
CA VAL A 260 0.01 10.41 -10.44
C VAL A 260 0.49 11.82 -10.08
N SER A 261 1.45 11.93 -9.16
CA SER A 261 2.04 13.23 -8.82
C SER A 261 3.14 13.61 -9.83
N MET A 262 3.14 14.86 -10.30
CA MET A 262 4.13 15.43 -11.22
C MET A 262 4.43 16.88 -10.83
N ASP A 263 5.68 17.31 -10.91
CA ASP A 263 6.10 18.69 -10.70
C ASP A 263 5.74 19.60 -11.91
N TYR A 264 5.63 20.90 -11.65
CA TYR A 264 5.26 21.90 -12.66
C TYR A 264 6.21 21.93 -13.87
N GLU A 265 7.53 21.92 -13.63
CA GLU A 265 8.55 21.97 -14.68
C GLU A 265 8.34 20.81 -15.67
N ASN A 266 8.16 19.59 -15.16
CA ASN A 266 7.86 18.43 -15.99
C ASN A 266 6.48 18.47 -16.67
N LEU A 267 5.47 19.06 -16.04
CA LEU A 267 4.14 19.23 -16.62
C LEU A 267 4.19 20.17 -17.84
N GLU A 268 4.85 21.32 -17.70
CA GLU A 268 4.96 22.35 -18.73
C GLU A 268 5.77 21.90 -19.96
N ILE A 269 6.81 21.08 -19.73
CA ILE A 269 7.60 20.45 -20.79
C ILE A 269 6.75 19.47 -21.61
N LYS A 270 5.92 18.65 -20.95
CA LYS A 270 5.21 17.53 -21.60
C LYS A 270 3.88 17.96 -22.22
N TYR A 271 3.21 18.93 -21.60
CA TYR A 271 1.85 19.32 -21.94
C TYR A 271 1.74 20.83 -22.19
N LYS A 272 0.65 21.22 -22.83
CA LYS A 272 0.23 22.60 -23.03
C LYS A 272 -1.17 22.75 -22.46
N ARG A 273 -1.43 23.85 -21.75
CA ARG A 273 -2.76 24.14 -21.21
C ARG A 273 -3.80 24.26 -22.34
N LEU A 274 -5.00 23.76 -22.07
CA LEU A 274 -6.13 23.78 -22.99
C LEU A 274 -7.33 24.43 -22.29
N ASP A 275 -7.72 25.62 -22.77
CA ASP A 275 -8.85 26.39 -22.24
C ASP A 275 -10.15 26.20 -23.04
N ASP A 276 -10.06 25.60 -24.23
CA ASP A 276 -11.21 25.31 -25.10
C ASP A 276 -11.97 24.08 -24.57
N GLU A 277 -13.14 24.31 -23.99
CA GLU A 277 -13.96 23.26 -23.38
C GLU A 277 -14.44 22.23 -24.41
N ALA A 278 -14.95 22.68 -25.57
CA ALA A 278 -15.47 21.78 -26.61
C ALA A 278 -14.37 20.85 -27.13
N ARG A 279 -13.17 21.39 -27.36
CA ARG A 279 -12.02 20.58 -27.76
C ARG A 279 -11.54 19.65 -26.65
N THR A 280 -11.58 20.11 -25.40
CA THR A 280 -11.22 19.30 -24.23
C THR A 280 -12.14 18.10 -24.11
N GLU A 281 -13.46 18.32 -24.16
CA GLU A 281 -14.48 17.28 -24.09
C GLU A 281 -14.31 16.26 -25.23
N HIS A 282 -14.17 16.73 -26.46
CA HIS A 282 -14.00 15.87 -27.64
C HIS A 282 -12.78 14.94 -27.51
N VAL A 283 -11.63 15.50 -27.13
CA VAL A 283 -10.38 14.73 -26.96
C VAL A 283 -10.49 13.80 -25.74
N TRP A 284 -11.12 14.24 -24.66
CA TRP A 284 -11.32 13.43 -23.46
C TRP A 284 -12.20 12.21 -23.75
N ASN A 285 -13.33 12.42 -24.43
CA ASN A 285 -14.26 11.36 -24.83
C ASN A 285 -13.62 10.39 -25.85
N PHE A 286 -12.79 10.89 -26.77
CA PHE A 286 -11.99 10.04 -27.66
C PHE A 286 -11.10 9.07 -26.86
N TRP A 287 -10.35 9.57 -25.88
CA TRP A 287 -9.48 8.72 -25.05
C TRP A 287 -10.28 7.76 -24.16
N MET A 288 -11.42 8.19 -23.62
CA MET A 288 -12.32 7.32 -22.87
C MET A 288 -12.82 6.13 -23.70
N ALA A 289 -13.20 6.36 -24.95
CA ALA A 289 -13.69 5.33 -25.86
C ALA A 289 -12.56 4.42 -26.36
N LEU A 290 -11.37 4.97 -26.62
CA LEU A 290 -10.21 4.19 -27.04
C LEU A 290 -9.73 3.25 -25.91
N CYS A 291 -9.67 3.77 -24.68
CA CYS A 291 -9.24 3.01 -23.50
C CYS A 291 -10.25 1.94 -23.05
N GLU A 292 -11.49 1.99 -23.54
CA GLU A 292 -12.47 0.92 -23.38
C GLU A 292 -12.20 -0.26 -24.33
N LYS A 293 -11.77 0.01 -25.58
CA LYS A 293 -11.69 -0.97 -26.67
C LYS A 293 -10.37 -1.74 -26.78
N GLN A 294 -9.24 -1.20 -26.32
CA GLN A 294 -7.91 -1.73 -26.66
C GLN A 294 -7.09 -2.30 -25.48
N LYS A 295 -6.47 -3.46 -25.71
CA LYS A 295 -5.19 -3.89 -25.10
C LYS A 295 -4.05 -3.36 -25.98
N VAL A 296 -3.68 -2.08 -25.91
CA VAL A 296 -2.60 -1.58 -26.77
C VAL A 296 -1.50 -0.89 -25.95
N GLY A 297 -0.39 -1.61 -25.83
CA GLY A 297 0.97 -1.13 -26.03
C GLY A 297 1.59 -0.18 -25.01
N THR A 298 0.83 0.59 -24.24
CA THR A 298 1.33 1.49 -23.16
C THR A 298 0.23 2.34 -22.50
N ALA A 299 -1.00 2.37 -23.05
CA ALA A 299 -2.13 3.04 -22.39
C ALA A 299 -2.74 2.12 -21.32
N VAL A 300 -2.70 2.55 -20.06
CA VAL A 300 -3.30 1.84 -18.92
C VAL A 300 -4.76 1.50 -19.24
N LYS A 301 -5.16 0.25 -18.96
CA LYS A 301 -6.53 -0.24 -19.15
C LYS A 301 -7.49 0.54 -18.24
N ARG A 302 -8.57 1.07 -18.82
CA ARG A 302 -9.66 1.72 -18.08
C ARG A 302 -10.43 0.71 -17.22
N ILE A 303 -10.76 -0.43 -17.84
CA ILE A 303 -11.53 -1.50 -17.20
C ILE A 303 -10.57 -2.59 -16.76
N GLU A 304 -10.57 -2.87 -15.47
CA GLU A 304 -9.85 -3.99 -14.85
C GLU A 304 -10.85 -5.00 -14.31
N PHE A 305 -10.55 -6.29 -14.47
CA PHE A 305 -11.30 -7.36 -13.82
C PHE A 305 -10.49 -7.84 -12.62
N VAL A 306 -11.08 -7.74 -11.44
CA VAL A 306 -10.47 -8.19 -10.19
C VAL A 306 -11.20 -9.45 -9.73
N THR A 307 -10.45 -10.54 -9.58
CA THR A 307 -10.97 -11.80 -9.08
C THR A 307 -10.78 -11.87 -7.57
N LEU A 308 -11.88 -12.12 -6.84
CA LEU A 308 -11.90 -12.21 -5.39
C LEU A 308 -12.45 -13.57 -4.94
N VAL A 309 -11.87 -14.13 -3.88
CA VAL A 309 -12.45 -15.22 -3.09
C VAL A 309 -13.14 -14.62 -1.87
N THR A 310 -14.42 -14.90 -1.69
CA THR A 310 -15.30 -14.31 -0.69
C THR A 310 -15.99 -15.40 0.13
N GLY A 311 -16.52 -15.05 1.31
CA GLY A 311 -17.15 -16.02 2.22
C GLY A 311 -16.14 -16.69 3.15
N ALA A 312 -16.28 -17.99 3.40
CA ALA A 312 -15.39 -18.73 4.29
C ALA A 312 -14.05 -19.05 3.60
N VAL A 313 -13.04 -18.21 3.80
CA VAL A 313 -11.73 -18.36 3.14
C VAL A 313 -10.75 -19.18 3.98
N LEU A 314 -10.84 -19.11 5.32
CA LEU A 314 -9.90 -19.76 6.23
C LEU A 314 -9.78 -21.28 6.04
N PRO A 315 -10.88 -22.06 5.87
CA PRO A 315 -10.77 -23.51 5.72
C PRO A 315 -9.98 -23.95 4.49
N VAL A 316 -9.97 -23.11 3.45
CA VAL A 316 -9.33 -23.40 2.16
C VAL A 316 -8.09 -22.53 1.92
N TRP A 317 -7.60 -21.84 2.96
CA TRP A 317 -6.50 -20.89 2.85
C TRP A 317 -5.24 -21.52 2.24
N ASN A 318 -4.84 -22.69 2.75
CA ASN A 318 -3.66 -23.40 2.28
C ASN A 318 -3.77 -23.79 0.79
N LEU A 319 -4.97 -24.16 0.33
CA LEU A 319 -5.21 -24.51 -1.08
C LEU A 319 -5.11 -23.27 -1.98
N ILE A 320 -5.58 -22.11 -1.50
CA ILE A 320 -5.44 -20.84 -2.21
C ILE A 320 -3.96 -20.46 -2.34
N GLU A 321 -3.18 -20.59 -1.26
CA GLU A 321 -1.75 -20.32 -1.30
C GLU A 321 -1.02 -21.28 -2.25
N GLN A 322 -1.33 -22.57 -2.21
CA GLN A 322 -0.73 -23.57 -3.11
C GLN A 322 -1.06 -23.28 -4.57
N ALA A 323 -2.32 -22.99 -4.90
CA ALA A 323 -2.74 -22.63 -6.26
C ALA A 323 -2.00 -21.37 -6.77
N HIS A 324 -1.78 -20.40 -5.89
CA HIS A 324 -1.02 -19.20 -6.22
C HIS A 324 0.48 -19.48 -6.41
N GLN A 325 1.10 -20.28 -5.54
CA GLN A 325 2.51 -20.67 -5.64
C GLN A 325 2.79 -21.53 -6.88
N GLN A 326 1.88 -22.43 -7.23
CA GLN A 326 2.02 -23.24 -8.44
C GLN A 326 2.01 -22.36 -9.69
N HIS A 327 1.11 -21.38 -9.75
CA HIS A 327 1.05 -20.42 -10.84
C HIS A 327 2.33 -19.57 -10.95
N ILE A 328 2.90 -19.13 -9.81
CA ILE A 328 4.19 -18.40 -9.77
C ILE A 328 5.30 -19.25 -10.41
N LYS A 329 5.40 -20.53 -10.00
CA LYS A 329 6.44 -21.46 -10.50
C LYS A 329 6.28 -21.75 -11.99
N GLU A 330 5.06 -21.99 -12.45
CA GLU A 330 4.75 -22.30 -13.85
C GLU A 330 4.97 -21.11 -14.79
N SER A 331 4.79 -19.89 -14.29
CA SER A 331 4.95 -18.66 -15.09
C SER A 331 6.42 -18.27 -15.30
N GLY A 332 7.38 -18.91 -14.62
CA GLY A 332 8.81 -18.58 -14.70
C GLY A 332 9.16 -17.18 -14.19
N ASP A 333 8.22 -16.53 -13.50
CA ASP A 333 8.23 -15.11 -13.16
C ASP A 333 8.85 -14.87 -11.77
N GLU A 334 9.96 -15.55 -11.47
CA GLU A 334 10.68 -15.43 -10.19
C GLU A 334 11.26 -14.02 -9.95
N GLY A 335 11.26 -13.16 -10.99
CA GLY A 335 11.76 -11.78 -10.95
C GLY A 335 10.73 -10.67 -11.18
N VAL A 336 9.52 -10.98 -11.66
CA VAL A 336 8.43 -10.00 -11.78
C VAL A 336 7.59 -10.09 -10.52
N SER A 337 7.18 -8.95 -9.97
CA SER A 337 6.34 -8.87 -8.77
C SER A 337 5.00 -9.56 -9.01
N VAL A 338 4.95 -10.88 -8.87
CA VAL A 338 3.69 -11.62 -8.88
C VAL A 338 2.85 -11.03 -7.75
N ARG A 339 1.63 -10.61 -8.09
CA ARG A 339 0.73 -9.91 -7.18
C ARG A 339 0.42 -10.86 -6.03
N LYS A 340 1.13 -10.70 -4.92
CA LYS A 340 0.85 -11.41 -3.66
C LYS A 340 -0.64 -11.36 -3.39
N VAL A 341 -1.16 -12.47 -2.86
CA VAL A 341 -2.51 -12.57 -2.34
C VAL A 341 -2.75 -11.41 -1.36
N ARG A 342 -3.80 -10.61 -1.59
CA ARG A 342 -4.12 -9.41 -0.79
C ARG A 342 -5.58 -9.41 -0.41
N ILE A 343 -5.89 -8.85 0.75
CA ILE A 343 -7.28 -8.60 1.12
C ILE A 343 -7.73 -7.34 0.38
N VAL A 344 -8.88 -7.42 -0.26
CA VAL A 344 -9.47 -6.32 -1.02
C VAL A 344 -10.82 -5.95 -0.43
N ARG A 345 -11.01 -4.65 -0.21
CA ARG A 345 -12.30 -4.05 0.11
C ARG A 345 -12.79 -3.27 -1.09
N ALA A 346 -14.04 -3.49 -1.49
CA ALA A 346 -14.67 -2.79 -2.59
C ALA A 346 -16.07 -2.33 -2.19
N GLU A 347 -16.39 -1.08 -2.51
CA GLU A 347 -17.76 -0.56 -2.46
C GLU A 347 -18.38 -0.75 -3.84
N LEU A 348 -19.40 -1.59 -3.93
CA LEU A 348 -20.07 -1.87 -5.20
C LEU A 348 -21.11 -0.78 -5.45
N SER A 349 -21.26 -0.37 -6.71
CA SER A 349 -22.26 0.62 -7.11
C SER A 349 -23.69 0.09 -6.96
N ASP A 350 -23.87 -1.23 -7.15
CA ASP A 350 -25.18 -1.88 -7.24
C ASP A 350 -25.48 -2.80 -6.03
N ALA A 351 -24.55 -2.92 -5.07
CA ALA A 351 -24.60 -3.93 -4.01
C ALA A 351 -23.83 -3.47 -2.76
N PRO A 352 -24.04 -4.08 -1.57
CA PRO A 352 -23.29 -3.72 -0.38
C PRO A 352 -21.78 -3.99 -0.53
N ARG A 353 -20.99 -3.33 0.32
CA ARG A 353 -19.54 -3.50 0.40
C ARG A 353 -19.14 -4.97 0.39
N THR A 354 -18.15 -5.31 -0.43
CA THR A 354 -17.61 -6.66 -0.53
C THR A 354 -16.17 -6.68 -0.05
N ILE A 355 -15.85 -7.71 0.73
CA ILE A 355 -14.48 -7.99 1.18
C ILE A 355 -14.12 -9.38 0.68
N GLY A 356 -12.94 -9.50 0.08
CA GLY A 356 -12.47 -10.78 -0.44
C GLY A 356 -10.97 -10.80 -0.65
N LEU A 357 -10.46 -11.99 -0.89
CA LEU A 357 -9.06 -12.24 -1.14
C LEU A 357 -8.79 -12.14 -2.64
N GLN A 358 -7.96 -11.19 -3.07
CA GLN A 358 -7.57 -11.05 -4.47
C GLN A 358 -6.61 -12.15 -4.87
N ILE A 359 -6.98 -12.87 -5.92
CA ILE A 359 -6.17 -13.93 -6.52
C ILE A 359 -5.94 -13.63 -8.00
N ASP A 360 -4.88 -14.22 -8.57
CA ASP A 360 -4.63 -14.11 -10.00
C ASP A 360 -5.72 -14.86 -10.78
N PRO A 361 -6.33 -14.26 -11.83
CA PRO A 361 -7.31 -14.96 -12.67
C PRO A 361 -6.83 -16.31 -13.20
N GLN A 362 -5.54 -16.46 -13.49
CA GLN A 362 -4.96 -17.72 -13.99
C GLN A 362 -4.92 -18.82 -12.93
N SER A 363 -4.76 -18.44 -11.65
CA SER A 363 -4.78 -19.40 -10.52
C SER A 363 -6.17 -19.99 -10.23
N THR A 364 -7.25 -19.38 -10.75
CA THR A 364 -8.64 -19.80 -10.46
C THR A 364 -8.97 -21.21 -10.93
N ALA A 365 -8.42 -21.63 -12.07
CA ALA A 365 -8.66 -22.96 -12.62
C ALA A 365 -7.98 -24.05 -11.79
N SER A 366 -6.75 -23.80 -11.35
CA SER A 366 -6.02 -24.71 -10.45
C SER A 366 -6.72 -24.81 -9.10
N LEU A 367 -7.11 -23.66 -8.53
CA LEU A 367 -7.85 -23.62 -7.26
C LEU A 367 -9.15 -24.43 -7.31
N ARG A 368 -9.93 -24.34 -8.40
CA ARG A 368 -11.16 -25.14 -8.55
C ARG A 368 -10.87 -26.64 -8.54
N ARG A 369 -9.83 -27.09 -9.25
CA ARG A 369 -9.44 -28.51 -9.27
C ARG A 369 -9.02 -29.00 -7.89
N MET A 370 -8.18 -28.23 -7.20
CA MET A 370 -7.73 -28.55 -5.84
C MET A 370 -8.91 -28.61 -4.85
N LEU A 371 -9.88 -27.71 -4.96
CA LEU A 371 -11.06 -27.72 -4.10
C LEU A 371 -11.97 -28.93 -4.35
N THR A 372 -12.11 -29.37 -5.61
CA THR A 372 -12.87 -30.59 -5.94
C THR A 372 -12.21 -31.83 -5.36
N GLN A 373 -10.89 -31.98 -5.52
CA GLN A 373 -10.13 -33.09 -4.93
C GLN A 373 -10.24 -33.07 -3.40
N TYR A 374 -10.12 -31.90 -2.79
CA TYR A 374 -10.24 -31.75 -1.34
C TYR A 374 -11.64 -32.14 -0.83
N THR A 375 -12.72 -31.84 -1.58
CA THR A 375 -14.06 -32.30 -1.21
C THR A 375 -14.22 -33.81 -1.31
N GLU A 376 -13.66 -34.43 -2.35
CA GLU A 376 -13.71 -35.89 -2.53
C GLU A 376 -12.96 -36.62 -1.40
N GLU A 377 -11.76 -36.16 -1.04
CA GLU A 377 -10.98 -36.72 0.08
C GLU A 377 -11.71 -36.64 1.42
N GLN A 378 -12.40 -35.52 1.68
CA GLN A 378 -13.18 -35.33 2.90
C GLN A 378 -14.41 -36.25 2.96
N ASP A 379 -15.08 -36.44 1.83
CA ASP A 379 -16.23 -37.35 1.74
C ASP A 379 -15.80 -38.81 1.89
N GLU A 380 -14.65 -39.21 1.34
CA GLU A 380 -14.06 -40.53 1.54
C GLU A 380 -13.69 -40.79 3.00
N MET A 381 -13.01 -39.86 3.68
CA MET A 381 -12.66 -39.98 5.10
C MET A 381 -13.90 -40.13 5.99
N LYS A 382 -14.97 -39.38 5.70
CA LYS A 382 -16.25 -39.52 6.42
C LYS A 382 -16.90 -40.87 6.15
N ALA A 383 -16.87 -41.35 4.91
CA ALA A 383 -17.43 -42.66 4.55
C ALA A 383 -16.69 -43.82 5.22
N VAL A 384 -15.38 -43.71 5.45
CA VAL A 384 -14.59 -44.68 6.21
C VAL A 384 -14.95 -44.63 7.70
N THR A 385 -15.05 -43.42 8.27
CA THR A 385 -15.35 -43.24 9.71
C THR A 385 -16.74 -43.74 10.09
N ILE A 386 -17.74 -43.65 9.18
CA ILE A 386 -19.10 -44.16 9.41
C ILE A 386 -19.17 -45.70 9.30
N LYS A 387 -18.23 -46.34 8.58
CA LYS A 387 -18.19 -47.80 8.40
C LYS A 387 -17.55 -48.57 9.56
N ASP A 388 -16.89 -47.88 10.50
CA ASP A 388 -16.31 -48.45 11.71
C ASP A 388 -17.07 -48.06 13.01
N PRO A 389 -18.37 -48.40 13.19
CA PRO A 389 -19.05 -48.21 14.47
C PRO A 389 -18.71 -49.30 15.50
N ALA A 390 -17.82 -50.25 15.20
CA ALA A 390 -17.60 -51.46 16.00
C ALA A 390 -16.42 -51.39 17.00
N ASN A 391 -15.89 -50.20 17.30
CA ASN A 391 -14.77 -50.06 18.25
C ASN A 391 -14.99 -48.90 19.25
N LEU A 392 -16.18 -48.87 19.86
CA LEU A 392 -16.50 -48.06 21.04
C LEU A 392 -16.96 -48.97 22.18
#